data_AF-A0A7S4Q435-F1
#
_entry.id   AF-A0A7S4Q435-F1
#
_cell.length_a   1.000
_cell.length_b   1.000
_cell.length_c   1.000
_cell.angle_alpha   90.00
_cell.angle_beta   90.00
_cell.angle_gamma   90.00
#
_symmetry.space_group_name_H-M   'P 1'
#
loop_
_entity.id
_entity.type
_entity.pdbx_description
1 polymer ?
#
loop_
_entity_poly.entity_id
_entity_poly.type
_entity_poly.pdbx_seq_one_letter_code
_entity_poly.pdbx_strand_id
1 'polypeptide(L)'
;GAMASSGPRPLPSRLVPASVMRMMVPRNVKAKSASGEAKLTENGGGARSEVEVIVDMETKALLGIDVDWADGKTLYIKSVHAGAIEDWNKDHADQLPIRVGDRIFSVNGLEGDAEAMVRECRQRKQLRLLVRQAVPVLKSPRPPPVAATPRPPIVDLDGLEESAGKKPRTGGDDSLYSGMPAPDPEKDRSAVTRAKEQDIFSEAPAPENPRLVAFLDIDGVLRRLEGLPTINVDGELLPVQVGGRAFVPEAVRALRFLVHRTGCGVVLSSEWRRNPELREEVATAIRALGLPPMRGQTALLQAREELLVGSPANPDREGTLRLRWAERRSREITLWLREHPEVQHWVALDDLDLSIADDSKIRAIETLRMGPCLVQCDPEVGFTLSRARAAVDLLLR
;
A
#
# COMPACT_ATOMS: atom_id res chain seq x y z
N GLY A 1 74.27 -18.24 14.21
CA GLY A 1 73.26 -19.29 13.99
C GLY A 1 72.00 -18.95 14.76
N ALA A 2 70.86 -19.24 14.14
CA ALA A 2 69.48 -19.24 14.68
C ALA A 2 68.77 -17.88 14.87
N MET A 3 67.90 -17.60 13.88
CA MET A 3 66.70 -16.76 13.94
C MET A 3 65.71 -17.32 14.96
N ALA A 4 65.00 -16.46 15.70
CA ALA A 4 63.82 -16.82 16.48
C ALA A 4 62.58 -16.19 15.84
N SER A 5 61.70 -17.04 15.31
CA SER A 5 60.37 -16.71 14.82
C SER A 5 59.36 -16.73 15.96
N SER A 6 58.62 -15.64 16.16
CA SER A 6 57.47 -15.59 17.07
C SER A 6 56.18 -15.50 16.25
N GLY A 7 55.45 -16.62 16.18
CA GLY A 7 54.09 -16.67 15.65
C GLY A 7 53.06 -16.02 16.59
N PRO A 8 51.87 -15.64 16.09
CA PRO A 8 50.86 -14.93 16.87
C PRO A 8 50.10 -15.85 17.83
N ARG A 9 49.80 -15.33 19.03
CA ARG A 9 49.03 -16.01 20.10
C ARG A 9 47.55 -16.15 19.70
N PRO A 10 46.86 -17.26 20.08
CA PRO A 10 45.44 -17.41 19.85
C PRO A 10 44.58 -16.60 20.85
N LEU A 11 43.43 -16.12 20.38
CA LEU A 11 42.41 -15.41 21.16
C LEU A 11 41.62 -16.39 22.07
N PRO A 12 41.22 -15.98 23.29
CA PRO A 12 40.48 -16.84 24.21
C PRO A 12 39.00 -16.98 23.81
N SER A 13 38.54 -18.23 23.78
CA SER A 13 37.12 -18.61 23.74
C SER A 13 36.37 -18.11 24.97
N ARG A 14 35.24 -17.40 24.79
CA ARG A 14 34.32 -17.10 25.88
C ARG A 14 32.92 -17.63 25.57
N LEU A 15 32.62 -18.76 26.20
CA LEU A 15 31.29 -19.25 26.55
C LEU A 15 30.56 -18.18 27.39
N VAL A 16 29.30 -17.93 27.06
CA VAL A 16 28.44 -16.98 27.79
C VAL A 16 27.67 -17.72 28.90
N PRO A 17 27.63 -17.22 30.15
CA PRO A 17 26.92 -17.87 31.26
C PRO A 17 25.38 -17.75 31.16
N ALA A 18 24.67 -18.78 31.61
CA ALA A 18 23.21 -18.93 31.57
C ALA A 18 22.41 -18.05 32.57
N SER A 19 22.88 -16.84 32.90
CA SER A 19 22.26 -15.98 33.94
C SER A 19 21.63 -14.67 33.44
N VAL A 20 21.32 -14.54 32.14
CA VAL A 20 20.66 -13.33 31.59
C VAL A 20 19.36 -13.69 30.84
N MET A 21 18.61 -14.67 31.36
CA MET A 21 17.33 -15.13 30.77
C MET A 21 16.17 -15.10 31.79
N ARG A 22 16.12 -14.08 32.66
CA ARG A 22 15.03 -13.97 33.63
C ARG A 22 14.81 -12.52 34.08
N MET A 23 13.92 -11.80 33.40
CA MET A 23 13.11 -10.70 33.99
C MET A 23 12.14 -10.11 32.95
N MET A 24 10.92 -10.65 32.91
CA MET A 24 9.62 -9.95 32.85
C MET A 24 8.56 -10.97 32.43
N VAL A 25 8.10 -11.70 33.45
CA VAL A 25 6.84 -12.42 33.46
C VAL A 25 5.93 -11.64 34.41
N PRO A 26 4.67 -11.34 34.06
CA PRO A 26 3.61 -11.21 35.04
C PRO A 26 3.02 -12.60 35.33
N ARG A 27 2.91 -12.88 36.63
CA ARG A 27 2.53 -14.16 37.22
C ARG A 27 1.02 -14.47 37.06
N ASN A 28 0.75 -15.65 36.51
CA ASN A 28 0.02 -16.78 37.11
C ASN A 28 -1.43 -16.59 37.61
N VAL A 29 -2.36 -17.29 36.95
CA VAL A 29 -3.53 -17.93 37.60
C VAL A 29 -3.52 -19.41 37.25
N LYS A 30 -3.57 -20.26 38.27
CA LYS A 30 -3.50 -21.73 38.23
C LYS A 30 -4.83 -22.37 37.82
N ALA A 31 -4.78 -23.45 37.03
CA ALA A 31 -5.56 -24.70 37.23
C ALA A 31 -5.07 -25.77 36.23
N LYS A 32 -4.35 -26.79 36.72
CA LYS A 32 -4.79 -28.20 36.91
C LYS A 32 -4.90 -29.03 35.62
N SER A 33 -3.96 -29.96 35.50
CA SER A 33 -4.00 -31.14 34.65
C SER A 33 -5.13 -32.09 35.07
N ALA A 34 -5.91 -32.56 34.10
CA ALA A 34 -6.67 -33.79 34.20
C ALA A 34 -6.78 -34.43 32.82
N SER A 35 -6.16 -35.60 32.71
CA SER A 35 -6.52 -36.66 31.77
C SER A 35 -7.97 -37.11 31.99
N GLY A 36 -8.72 -37.39 30.92
CA GLY A 36 -9.93 -38.21 31.03
C GLY A 36 -11.10 -37.77 30.16
N GLU A 37 -11.37 -38.63 29.18
CA GLU A 37 -12.70 -38.99 28.66
C GLU A 37 -13.44 -38.07 27.69
N ALA A 38 -13.83 -38.72 26.59
CA ALA A 38 -14.68 -38.25 25.53
C ALA A 38 -16.07 -37.88 26.05
N LYS A 39 -16.61 -36.78 25.53
CA LYS A 39 -18.06 -36.59 25.46
C LYS A 39 -18.42 -35.88 24.16
N LEU A 40 -18.99 -36.67 23.24
CA LEU A 40 -19.75 -36.19 22.10
C LEU A 40 -20.97 -35.41 22.59
N THR A 41 -21.20 -34.23 22.03
CA THR A 41 -22.54 -33.76 21.66
C THR A 41 -22.44 -32.89 20.41
N GLU A 42 -23.26 -33.23 19.44
CA GLU A 42 -23.29 -32.81 18.04
C GLU A 42 -23.74 -31.36 17.84
N ASN A 43 -23.21 -30.69 16.80
CA ASN A 43 -23.99 -30.42 15.57
C ASN A 43 -23.16 -29.68 14.51
N GLY A 44 -23.07 -30.29 13.30
CA GLY A 44 -22.58 -29.65 12.07
C GLY A 44 -21.26 -30.19 11.50
N GLY A 45 -21.03 -31.50 11.51
CA GLY A 45 -19.83 -32.14 10.97
C GLY A 45 -19.78 -32.18 9.43
N GLY A 46 -19.32 -31.10 8.81
CA GLY A 46 -18.66 -31.20 7.50
C GLY A 46 -17.21 -31.67 7.75
N ALA A 47 -16.83 -32.84 7.22
CA ALA A 47 -15.47 -33.36 7.34
C ALA A 47 -14.46 -32.29 6.90
N ARG A 48 -13.65 -31.79 7.84
CA ARG A 48 -12.57 -30.85 7.56
C ARG A 48 -11.39 -31.67 7.05
N SER A 49 -11.15 -31.65 5.75
CA SER A 49 -9.96 -32.27 5.16
C SER A 49 -8.74 -31.40 5.50
N GLU A 50 -7.80 -31.96 6.24
CA GLU A 50 -6.53 -31.31 6.58
C GLU A 50 -5.40 -32.00 5.81
N VAL A 51 -4.51 -31.20 5.23
CA VAL A 51 -3.42 -31.67 4.37
C VAL A 51 -2.11 -31.05 4.86
N GLU A 52 -1.07 -31.87 4.87
CA GLU A 52 0.29 -31.45 5.17
C GLU A 52 1.05 -31.16 3.89
N VAL A 53 1.67 -29.98 3.85
CA VAL A 53 2.34 -29.44 2.66
C VAL A 53 3.76 -29.10 3.06
N ILE A 54 4.73 -29.78 2.44
CA ILE A 54 6.15 -29.55 2.69
C ILE A 54 6.75 -28.91 1.45
N VAL A 55 7.31 -27.72 1.62
CA VAL A 55 7.92 -26.96 0.53
C VAL A 55 9.33 -26.49 0.92
N ASP A 56 10.23 -26.56 -0.05
CA ASP A 56 11.58 -26.05 0.05
C ASP A 56 11.73 -24.78 -0.79
N MET A 57 12.07 -23.69 -0.11
CA MET A 57 12.25 -22.35 -0.65
C MET A 57 13.72 -22.09 -1.05
N GLU A 58 14.63 -23.05 -0.91
CA GLU A 58 16.05 -22.86 -1.30
C GLU A 58 16.22 -22.60 -2.81
N THR A 59 15.37 -23.19 -3.64
CA THR A 59 15.39 -23.02 -5.10
C THR A 59 14.24 -22.16 -5.63
N LYS A 60 13.36 -21.67 -4.74
CA LYS A 60 12.13 -20.96 -5.10
C LYS A 60 12.15 -19.55 -4.52
N ALA A 61 11.96 -18.55 -5.37
CA ALA A 61 11.94 -17.15 -4.96
C ALA A 61 10.67 -16.79 -4.15
N LEU A 62 9.55 -17.48 -4.38
CA LEU A 62 8.23 -17.13 -3.85
C LEU A 62 7.41 -18.37 -3.50
N LEU A 63 6.66 -18.29 -2.40
CA LEU A 63 5.70 -19.34 -2.00
C LEU A 63 4.52 -19.41 -2.98
N GLY A 64 4.17 -18.28 -3.60
CA GLY A 64 3.13 -18.20 -4.63
C GLY A 64 1.71 -18.13 -4.07
N ILE A 65 1.49 -17.62 -2.86
CA ILE A 65 0.15 -17.44 -2.28
C ILE A 65 0.00 -16.08 -1.61
N ASP A 66 -1.18 -15.47 -1.78
CA ASP A 66 -1.59 -14.30 -1.00
C ASP A 66 -2.53 -14.75 0.11
N VAL A 67 -2.27 -14.29 1.33
CA VAL A 67 -3.03 -14.69 2.51
C VAL A 67 -3.66 -13.50 3.24
N ASP A 68 -4.89 -13.67 3.72
CA ASP A 68 -5.50 -12.85 4.77
C ASP A 68 -5.14 -13.42 6.14
N TRP A 69 -4.73 -12.58 7.07
CA TRP A 69 -4.50 -12.97 8.46
C TRP A 69 -5.24 -12.07 9.45
N ALA A 70 -6.26 -11.34 9.00
CA ALA A 70 -7.03 -10.43 9.85
C ALA A 70 -7.72 -11.10 11.05
N ASP A 71 -7.90 -12.43 11.03
CA ASP A 71 -8.45 -13.19 12.15
C ASP A 71 -7.42 -13.44 13.30
N GLY A 72 -6.16 -13.08 13.07
CA GLY A 72 -5.04 -13.21 14.01
C GLY A 72 -4.59 -14.65 14.31
N LYS A 73 -5.24 -15.67 13.72
CA LYS A 73 -5.07 -17.08 14.11
C LYS A 73 -4.77 -18.02 12.95
N THR A 74 -5.22 -17.71 11.73
CA THR A 74 -5.02 -18.54 10.54
C THR A 74 -4.63 -17.68 9.33
N LEU A 75 -4.09 -18.31 8.29
CA LEU A 75 -3.78 -17.66 7.02
C LEU A 75 -4.77 -18.13 5.95
N TYR A 76 -5.73 -17.28 5.60
CA TYR A 76 -6.73 -17.57 4.58
C TYR A 76 -6.21 -17.27 3.18
N ILE A 77 -6.22 -18.24 2.28
CA ILE A 77 -5.65 -18.09 0.93
C ILE A 77 -6.62 -17.29 0.04
N LYS A 78 -6.22 -16.07 -0.34
CA LYS A 78 -6.97 -15.17 -1.26
C LYS A 78 -6.68 -15.45 -2.73
N SER A 79 -5.43 -15.76 -3.04
CA SER A 79 -4.94 -16.04 -4.40
C SER A 79 -3.81 -17.06 -4.36
N VAL A 80 -3.72 -17.86 -5.41
CA VAL A 80 -2.58 -18.74 -5.68
C VAL A 80 -1.97 -18.28 -7.01
N HIS A 81 -0.66 -18.01 -7.01
CA HIS A 81 0.16 -17.56 -8.13
C HIS A 81 1.29 -18.57 -8.39
N ALA A 82 2.06 -18.33 -9.46
CA ALA A 82 3.26 -19.13 -9.74
C ALA A 82 4.26 -19.08 -8.56
N GLY A 83 4.69 -20.25 -8.09
CA GLY A 83 5.57 -20.37 -6.94
C GLY A 83 5.59 -21.77 -6.35
N ALA A 84 6.20 -21.92 -5.17
CA ALA A 84 6.40 -23.23 -4.53
C ALA A 84 5.10 -24.01 -4.29
N ILE A 85 3.99 -23.32 -4.01
CA ILE A 85 2.67 -23.95 -3.82
C ILE A 85 2.05 -24.42 -5.14
N GLU A 86 2.26 -23.69 -6.24
CA GLU A 86 1.82 -24.13 -7.56
C GLU A 86 2.59 -25.38 -8.00
N ASP A 87 3.90 -25.41 -7.75
CA ASP A 87 4.74 -26.57 -8.05
C ASP A 87 4.37 -27.76 -7.17
N TRP A 88 4.15 -27.55 -5.87
CA TRP A 88 3.65 -28.60 -4.98
C TRP A 88 2.32 -29.18 -5.48
N ASN A 89 1.37 -28.33 -5.91
CA ASN A 89 0.09 -28.76 -6.49
C ASN A 89 0.25 -29.57 -7.78
N LYS A 90 1.26 -29.29 -8.61
CA LYS A 90 1.56 -30.05 -9.83
C LYS A 90 2.20 -31.41 -9.49
N ASP A 91 3.11 -31.42 -8.52
CA ASP A 91 3.86 -32.60 -8.12
C ASP A 91 3.02 -33.58 -7.27
N HIS A 92 1.94 -33.11 -6.66
CA HIS A 92 1.01 -33.90 -5.82
C HIS A 92 -0.38 -33.95 -6.44
N ALA A 93 -0.46 -34.29 -7.74
CA ALA A 93 -1.71 -34.38 -8.49
C ALA A 93 -2.68 -35.47 -7.98
N ASP A 94 -2.20 -36.40 -7.15
CA ASP A 94 -2.96 -37.43 -6.45
C ASP A 94 -3.61 -36.92 -5.15
N GLN A 95 -3.19 -35.75 -4.65
CA GLN A 95 -3.77 -35.08 -3.48
C GLN A 95 -4.73 -33.96 -3.87
N LEU A 96 -5.58 -33.55 -2.93
CA LEU A 96 -6.44 -32.38 -3.13
C LEU A 96 -5.57 -31.12 -3.20
N PRO A 97 -5.58 -30.38 -4.33
CA PRO A 97 -4.71 -29.23 -4.51
C PRO A 97 -5.12 -28.08 -3.60
N ILE A 98 -4.13 -27.31 -3.17
CA ILE A 98 -4.30 -26.09 -2.39
C ILE A 98 -4.93 -25.03 -3.28
N ARG A 99 -6.05 -24.45 -2.85
CA ARG A 99 -6.83 -23.49 -3.62
C ARG A 99 -7.22 -22.26 -2.82
N VAL A 100 -7.68 -21.24 -3.54
CA VAL A 100 -8.33 -20.08 -2.94
C VAL A 100 -9.49 -20.53 -2.07
N GLY A 101 -9.54 -20.04 -0.83
CA GLY A 101 -10.53 -20.43 0.17
C GLY A 101 -10.01 -21.34 1.28
N ASP A 102 -8.87 -22.01 1.07
CA ASP A 102 -8.24 -22.84 2.09
C ASP A 102 -7.60 -22.00 3.20
N ARG A 103 -7.36 -22.62 4.36
CA ARG A 103 -6.76 -21.95 5.51
C ARG A 103 -5.55 -22.69 6.03
N ILE A 104 -4.40 -22.02 6.10
CA ILE A 104 -3.23 -22.53 6.78
C ILE A 104 -3.38 -22.23 8.26
N PHE A 105 -3.35 -23.26 9.10
CA PHE A 105 -3.53 -23.10 10.55
C PHE A 105 -2.26 -23.40 11.34
N SER A 106 -1.23 -23.98 10.70
CA SER A 106 0.07 -24.27 11.30
C SER A 106 1.20 -24.06 10.30
N VAL A 107 2.30 -23.44 10.73
CA VAL A 107 3.54 -23.29 9.96
C VAL A 107 4.71 -23.71 10.83
N ASN A 108 5.42 -24.78 10.46
CA ASN A 108 6.53 -25.35 11.24
C ASN A 108 6.19 -25.64 12.71
N GLY A 109 4.92 -25.94 13.00
CA GLY A 109 4.40 -26.18 14.36
C GLY A 109 4.00 -24.92 15.12
N LEU A 110 4.07 -23.73 14.52
CA LEU A 110 3.48 -22.50 15.05
C LEU A 110 1.99 -22.44 14.70
N GLU A 111 1.13 -22.30 15.70
CA GLU A 111 -0.33 -22.26 15.55
C GLU A 111 -0.94 -21.12 16.38
N GLY A 112 -2.05 -20.57 15.90
CA GLY A 112 -2.85 -19.59 16.66
C GLY A 112 -2.28 -18.17 16.75
N ASP A 113 -1.12 -17.92 16.15
CA ASP A 113 -0.52 -16.60 15.96
C ASP A 113 -0.16 -16.41 14.48
N ALA A 114 -1.05 -15.73 13.76
CA ALA A 114 -0.89 -15.56 12.32
C ALA A 114 0.31 -14.68 11.95
N GLU A 115 0.70 -13.73 12.80
CA GLU A 115 1.88 -12.90 12.56
C GLU A 115 3.16 -13.72 12.68
N ALA A 116 3.25 -14.58 13.71
CA ALA A 116 4.38 -15.51 13.87
C ALA A 116 4.46 -16.50 12.72
N MET A 117 3.33 -17.04 12.24
CA MET A 117 3.29 -17.93 11.08
C MET A 117 3.77 -17.25 9.79
N VAL A 118 3.36 -16.01 9.53
CA VAL A 118 3.83 -15.24 8.35
C VAL A 118 5.34 -14.94 8.45
N ARG A 119 5.83 -14.63 9.65
CA ARG A 119 7.26 -14.38 9.88
C ARG A 119 8.09 -15.64 9.63
N GLU A 120 7.60 -16.80 10.09
CA GLU A 120 8.23 -18.10 9.89
C GLU A 120 8.32 -18.48 8.40
N CYS A 121 7.23 -18.27 7.64
CA CYS A 121 7.21 -18.44 6.17
C CYS A 121 8.24 -17.59 5.42
N ARG A 122 8.68 -16.47 6.01
CA ARG A 122 9.67 -15.55 5.38
C ARG A 122 11.10 -15.82 5.80
N GLN A 123 11.31 -16.41 6.98
CA GLN A 123 12.66 -16.57 7.56
C GLN A 123 13.26 -17.95 7.27
N ARG A 124 12.42 -18.99 7.15
CA ARG A 124 12.89 -20.35 6.94
C ARG A 124 12.79 -20.77 5.49
N LYS A 125 13.79 -21.53 5.05
CA LYS A 125 13.81 -22.13 3.72
C LYS A 125 12.97 -23.41 3.65
N GLN A 126 12.88 -24.16 4.74
CA GLN A 126 12.03 -25.35 4.82
C GLN A 126 10.75 -25.01 5.57
N LEU A 127 9.61 -25.22 4.91
CA LEU A 127 8.29 -24.92 5.45
C LEU A 127 7.42 -26.18 5.44
N ARG A 128 6.85 -26.48 6.61
CA ARG A 128 5.82 -27.50 6.83
C ARG A 128 4.53 -26.77 7.18
N LEU A 129 3.60 -26.74 6.23
CA LEU A 129 2.32 -26.06 6.34
C LEU A 129 1.22 -27.09 6.60
N LEU A 130 0.38 -26.85 7.61
CA LEU A 130 -0.86 -27.61 7.78
C LEU A 130 -2.03 -26.77 7.27
N VAL A 131 -2.70 -27.29 6.25
CA VAL A 131 -3.75 -26.60 5.51
C VAL A 131 -5.07 -27.30 5.74
N ARG A 132 -6.07 -26.54 6.19
CA ARG A 132 -7.45 -26.99 6.26
C ARG A 132 -8.17 -26.55 5.00
N GLN A 133 -8.64 -27.53 4.24
CA GLN A 133 -9.30 -27.29 2.97
C GLN A 133 -10.75 -26.87 3.16
N ALA A 134 -11.19 -25.91 2.35
CA ALA A 134 -12.59 -25.52 2.31
C ALA A 134 -13.42 -26.63 1.64
N VAL A 135 -14.56 -26.97 2.25
CA VAL A 135 -15.51 -27.90 1.62
C VAL A 135 -16.01 -27.25 0.32
N PRO A 136 -15.90 -27.91 -0.85
CA PRO A 136 -16.32 -27.31 -2.10
C PRO A 136 -17.83 -27.08 -2.09
N VAL A 137 -18.25 -25.82 -2.01
CA VAL A 137 -19.63 -25.43 -2.25
C VAL A 137 -19.88 -25.55 -3.75
N LEU A 138 -20.60 -26.61 -4.16
CA LEU A 138 -21.08 -26.76 -5.53
C LEU A 138 -21.94 -25.53 -5.89
N LYS A 139 -21.39 -24.62 -6.69
CA LYS A 139 -22.17 -23.51 -7.27
C LYS A 139 -23.18 -24.11 -8.24
N SER A 140 -24.46 -24.04 -7.92
CA SER A 140 -25.53 -24.39 -8.88
C SER A 140 -25.41 -23.50 -10.13
N PRO A 141 -25.58 -24.05 -11.35
CA PRO A 141 -25.49 -23.25 -12.57
C PRO A 141 -26.60 -22.19 -12.62
N ARG A 142 -26.24 -20.97 -13.03
CA ARG A 142 -27.23 -19.95 -13.41
C ARG A 142 -28.04 -20.44 -14.61
N PRO A 143 -29.37 -20.22 -14.64
CA PRO A 143 -30.14 -20.48 -15.85
C PRO A 143 -29.70 -19.53 -16.98
N PRO A 144 -29.73 -19.98 -18.24
CA PRO A 144 -29.30 -19.20 -19.39
C PRO A 144 -30.24 -18.01 -19.68
N PRO A 145 -29.76 -16.98 -20.41
CA PRO A 145 -30.56 -15.81 -20.74
C PRO A 145 -31.72 -16.17 -21.67
N VAL A 146 -32.92 -15.72 -21.33
CA VAL A 146 -34.14 -15.91 -22.15
C VAL A 146 -33.98 -15.15 -23.46
N ALA A 147 -34.16 -15.86 -24.57
CA ALA A 147 -34.07 -15.34 -25.93
C ALA A 147 -35.14 -14.26 -26.22
N ALA A 148 -34.73 -13.28 -27.02
CA ALA A 148 -35.57 -12.17 -27.50
C ALA A 148 -36.79 -12.68 -28.30
N THR A 149 -37.98 -12.23 -27.91
CA THR A 149 -39.19 -12.34 -28.74
C THR A 149 -39.22 -11.21 -29.78
N PRO A 150 -39.64 -11.47 -31.03
CA PRO A 150 -39.66 -10.46 -32.10
C PRO A 150 -40.79 -9.43 -31.92
N ARG A 151 -40.50 -8.17 -32.28
CA ARG A 151 -41.50 -7.09 -32.37
C ARG A 151 -42.49 -7.36 -33.52
N PRO A 152 -43.79 -7.01 -33.37
CA PRO A 152 -44.73 -6.98 -34.49
C PRO A 152 -44.45 -5.78 -35.42
N PRO A 153 -44.90 -5.82 -36.70
CA PRO A 153 -44.55 -4.83 -37.70
C PRO A 153 -45.31 -3.52 -37.47
N ILE A 154 -44.63 -2.39 -37.68
CA ILE A 154 -45.24 -1.07 -37.76
C ILE A 154 -45.62 -0.84 -39.22
N VAL A 155 -46.90 -0.57 -39.45
CA VAL A 155 -47.48 -0.12 -40.71
C VAL A 155 -47.09 1.35 -40.98
N ASP A 156 -46.69 1.64 -42.21
CA ASP A 156 -46.42 2.98 -42.71
C ASP A 156 -47.70 3.82 -42.74
N LEU A 157 -47.61 5.08 -42.29
CA LEU A 157 -48.56 6.12 -42.70
C LEU A 157 -47.92 7.51 -42.61
N ASP A 158 -47.72 8.08 -43.79
CA ASP A 158 -47.39 9.47 -44.07
C ASP A 158 -48.42 10.46 -43.51
N GLY A 159 -47.91 11.63 -43.10
CA GLY A 159 -48.58 12.91 -43.35
C GLY A 159 -49.36 13.57 -42.20
N LEU A 160 -49.12 14.89 -42.09
CA LEU A 160 -49.98 15.97 -41.56
C LEU A 160 -49.75 16.43 -40.09
N GLU A 161 -49.00 17.53 -40.02
CA GLU A 161 -49.31 18.85 -39.41
C GLU A 161 -50.04 19.01 -38.06
N GLU A 162 -49.54 20.01 -37.33
CA GLU A 162 -50.09 20.83 -36.25
C GLU A 162 -51.49 20.53 -35.69
N SER A 163 -51.61 20.46 -34.34
CA SER A 163 -52.59 21.27 -33.58
C SER A 163 -52.62 20.94 -32.07
N ALA A 164 -52.61 22.03 -31.30
CA ALA A 164 -53.05 22.27 -29.93
C ALA A 164 -53.71 21.15 -29.09
N GLY A 165 -53.13 20.93 -27.90
CA GLY A 165 -53.80 20.89 -26.59
C GLY A 165 -55.00 19.97 -26.35
N LYS A 166 -54.81 18.93 -25.51
CA LYS A 166 -55.78 18.51 -24.47
C LYS A 166 -55.15 17.59 -23.40
N LYS A 167 -55.66 17.78 -22.18
CA LYS A 167 -55.23 17.27 -20.85
C LYS A 167 -55.04 15.74 -20.71
N PRO A 168 -54.30 15.29 -19.68
CA PRO A 168 -53.87 13.90 -19.53
C PRO A 168 -55.02 12.98 -19.10
N ARG A 169 -55.01 11.73 -19.59
CA ARG A 169 -55.83 10.65 -19.04
C ARG A 169 -55.08 10.02 -17.88
N THR A 170 -55.69 10.11 -16.71
CA THR A 170 -55.33 9.43 -15.46
C THR A 170 -55.55 7.92 -15.57
N GLY A 171 -54.67 7.15 -14.92
CA GLY A 171 -54.95 5.77 -14.52
C GLY A 171 -53.95 4.74 -15.05
N GLY A 172 -52.96 4.40 -14.22
CA GLY A 172 -51.97 3.35 -14.47
C GLY A 172 -50.82 3.45 -13.47
N ASP A 173 -51.14 3.12 -12.21
CA ASP A 173 -50.27 3.25 -11.04
C ASP A 173 -49.24 2.12 -10.96
N ASP A 174 -48.25 2.12 -11.87
CA ASP A 174 -47.11 1.18 -11.77
C ASP A 174 -45.83 1.72 -12.42
N SER A 175 -45.64 3.05 -12.37
CA SER A 175 -44.34 3.65 -12.69
C SER A 175 -43.55 3.82 -11.40
N LEU A 176 -42.35 3.22 -11.35
CA LEU A 176 -41.34 3.30 -10.27
C LEU A 176 -41.00 4.72 -9.77
N TYR A 177 -41.57 5.75 -10.41
CA TYR A 177 -41.33 7.17 -10.17
C TYR A 177 -42.56 7.93 -9.62
N SER A 178 -43.67 7.26 -9.30
CA SER A 178 -44.91 7.93 -8.83
C SER A 178 -44.76 8.69 -7.51
N GLY A 179 -43.75 8.35 -6.70
CA GLY A 179 -43.43 8.99 -5.43
C GLY A 179 -42.32 10.04 -5.47
N MET A 180 -41.74 10.34 -6.64
CA MET A 180 -40.70 11.36 -6.73
C MET A 180 -41.34 12.76 -6.86
N PRO A 181 -40.88 13.75 -6.08
CA PRO A 181 -41.31 15.13 -6.27
C PRO A 181 -41.05 15.57 -7.71
N ALA A 182 -41.99 16.30 -8.29
CA ALA A 182 -41.86 16.79 -9.67
C ALA A 182 -40.54 17.56 -9.83
N PRO A 183 -39.82 17.42 -10.96
CA PRO A 183 -38.59 18.15 -11.22
C PRO A 183 -38.87 19.65 -11.07
N ASP A 184 -38.20 20.28 -10.12
CA ASP A 184 -38.29 21.72 -9.89
C ASP A 184 -37.09 22.36 -10.59
N PRO A 185 -37.27 22.96 -11.79
CA PRO A 185 -36.15 23.46 -12.56
C PRO A 185 -35.41 24.61 -11.87
N GLU A 186 -35.96 25.29 -10.86
CA GLU A 186 -35.21 26.27 -10.06
C GLU A 186 -34.41 25.60 -8.95
N LYS A 187 -34.97 24.58 -8.31
CA LYS A 187 -34.26 23.78 -7.29
C LYS A 187 -33.15 22.93 -7.90
N ASP A 188 -33.37 22.41 -9.10
CA ASP A 188 -32.38 21.66 -9.88
C ASP A 188 -31.28 22.60 -10.40
N ARG A 189 -31.64 23.80 -10.90
CA ARG A 189 -30.64 24.81 -11.29
C ARG A 189 -29.82 25.29 -10.10
N SER A 190 -30.45 25.54 -8.95
CA SER A 190 -29.73 25.93 -7.72
C SER A 190 -28.91 24.78 -7.14
N ALA A 191 -29.35 23.53 -7.26
CA ALA A 191 -28.56 22.35 -6.90
C ALA A 191 -27.34 22.18 -7.82
N VAL A 192 -27.49 22.41 -9.13
CA VAL A 192 -26.39 22.41 -10.10
C VAL A 192 -25.42 23.56 -9.85
N THR A 193 -25.90 24.78 -9.56
CA THR A 193 -25.05 25.92 -9.21
C THR A 193 -24.33 25.68 -7.89
N ARG A 194 -25.01 25.16 -6.87
CA ARG A 194 -24.40 24.79 -5.58
C ARG A 194 -23.39 23.64 -5.72
N ALA A 195 -23.66 22.67 -6.60
CA ALA A 195 -22.72 21.60 -6.92
C ALA A 195 -21.49 22.11 -7.68
N LYS A 196 -21.66 23.11 -8.57
CA LYS A 196 -20.56 23.80 -9.25
C LYS A 196 -19.75 24.68 -8.30
N GLU A 197 -20.40 25.39 -7.37
CA GLU A 197 -19.73 26.18 -6.32
C GLU A 197 -18.97 25.30 -5.32
N GLN A 198 -19.42 24.06 -5.11
CA GLN A 198 -18.74 23.06 -4.28
C GLN A 198 -17.67 22.26 -5.03
N ASP A 199 -17.60 22.37 -6.37
CA ASP A 199 -16.56 21.73 -7.13
C ASP A 199 -15.24 22.48 -6.94
N ILE A 200 -14.31 21.85 -6.23
CA ILE A 200 -12.96 22.37 -5.97
C ILE A 200 -12.14 22.61 -7.25
N PHE A 201 -12.61 22.12 -8.41
CA PHE A 201 -12.03 22.30 -9.75
C PHE A 201 -12.88 23.20 -10.66
N SER A 202 -13.86 23.95 -10.11
CA SER A 202 -14.73 24.85 -10.87
C SER A 202 -14.00 26.02 -11.53
N GLU A 203 -12.91 26.48 -10.92
CA GLU A 203 -12.02 27.50 -11.48
C GLU A 203 -11.13 26.91 -12.58
N ALA A 204 -10.72 27.72 -13.55
CA ALA A 204 -9.77 27.30 -14.57
C ALA A 204 -8.43 26.87 -13.94
N PRO A 205 -7.75 25.83 -14.46
CA PRO A 205 -6.45 25.41 -13.95
C PRO A 205 -5.43 26.54 -14.09
N ALA A 206 -4.61 26.74 -13.06
CA ALA A 206 -3.49 27.67 -13.11
C ALA A 206 -2.52 27.24 -14.23
N PRO A 207 -1.98 28.19 -15.01
CA PRO A 207 -0.99 27.89 -16.03
C PRO A 207 0.28 27.33 -15.38
N GLU A 208 1.03 26.50 -16.11
CA GLU A 208 2.27 25.94 -15.61
C GLU A 208 3.24 27.05 -15.17
N ASN A 209 3.72 26.93 -13.94
CA ASN A 209 4.63 27.88 -13.34
C ASN A 209 6.00 27.22 -13.14
N PRO A 210 7.04 27.61 -13.92
CA PRO A 210 8.38 27.06 -13.75
C PRO A 210 8.98 27.41 -12.38
N ARG A 211 8.49 28.44 -11.71
CA ARG A 211 9.01 28.90 -10.41
C ARG A 211 8.51 28.08 -9.21
N LEU A 212 7.53 27.20 -9.41
CA LEU A 212 6.88 26.42 -8.35
C LEU A 212 7.09 24.92 -8.57
N VAL A 213 7.53 24.22 -7.52
CA VAL A 213 7.79 22.76 -7.57
C VAL A 213 7.24 22.04 -6.35
N ALA A 214 6.64 20.87 -6.55
CA ALA A 214 6.32 19.91 -5.51
C ALA A 214 7.21 18.66 -5.65
N PHE A 215 8.02 18.37 -4.64
CA PHE A 215 8.73 17.11 -4.51
C PHE A 215 7.79 16.07 -3.91
N LEU A 216 7.65 14.93 -4.58
CA LEU A 216 6.63 13.94 -4.29
C LEU A 216 7.26 12.61 -3.88
N ASP A 217 7.02 12.16 -2.65
CA ASP A 217 7.09 10.74 -2.31
C ASP A 217 5.80 10.01 -2.75
N ILE A 218 5.89 8.68 -2.92
CA ILE A 218 4.78 7.83 -3.38
C ILE A 218 4.21 7.03 -2.22
N ASP A 219 5.05 6.25 -1.55
CA ASP A 219 4.64 5.47 -0.40
C ASP A 219 4.36 6.42 0.79
N GLY A 220 3.28 6.17 1.51
CA GLY A 220 2.79 7.03 2.59
C GLY A 220 2.14 8.35 2.14
N VAL A 221 2.28 8.73 0.87
CA VAL A 221 1.69 9.96 0.30
C VAL A 221 0.55 9.62 -0.66
N LEU A 222 0.83 8.94 -1.78
CA LEU A 222 -0.18 8.51 -2.75
C LEU A 222 -0.63 7.07 -2.54
N ARG A 223 0.15 6.27 -1.80
CA ARG A 223 -0.17 4.91 -1.39
C ARG A 223 -0.12 4.79 0.12
N ARG A 224 -1.02 4.01 0.72
CA ARG A 224 -0.99 3.74 2.16
C ARG A 224 0.04 2.67 2.48
N LEU A 225 0.84 2.93 3.51
CA LEU A 225 1.79 2.00 4.10
C LEU A 225 1.10 1.22 5.24
N GLU A 226 0.12 0.39 4.90
CA GLU A 226 -0.54 -0.49 5.88
C GLU A 226 0.38 -1.67 6.26
N GLY A 227 1.04 -1.58 7.41
CA GLY A 227 1.66 -2.71 8.12
C GLY A 227 2.67 -3.55 7.32
N LEU A 228 3.35 -2.94 6.34
CA LEU A 228 4.18 -3.68 5.40
C LEU A 228 5.55 -4.03 5.97
N PRO A 229 6.04 -5.28 5.77
CA PRO A 229 7.44 -5.60 6.02
C PRO A 229 8.33 -4.81 5.06
N THR A 230 9.47 -4.32 5.55
CA THR A 230 10.53 -3.68 4.77
C THR A 230 11.71 -4.64 4.54
N ILE A 231 12.16 -4.84 3.31
CA ILE A 231 13.41 -5.52 2.93
C ILE A 231 14.57 -4.54 2.92
N ASN A 232 15.73 -4.99 3.40
CA ASN A 232 16.96 -4.22 3.30
C ASN A 232 17.61 -4.42 1.92
N VAL A 233 17.65 -3.38 1.10
CA VAL A 233 18.41 -3.32 -0.15
C VAL A 233 19.53 -2.29 0.04
N ASP A 234 20.79 -2.72 -0.07
CA ASP A 234 21.98 -1.86 0.07
C ASP A 234 22.09 -1.04 1.37
N GLY A 235 21.54 -1.55 2.48
CA GLY A 235 21.53 -0.86 3.78
C GLY A 235 20.25 -0.07 4.06
N GLU A 236 19.28 -0.10 3.15
CA GLU A 236 18.03 0.67 3.21
C GLU A 236 16.80 -0.23 3.29
N LEU A 237 15.95 -0.01 4.30
CA LEU A 237 14.67 -0.70 4.47
C LEU A 237 13.59 -0.20 3.47
N LEU A 238 13.33 -0.94 2.41
CA LEU A 238 12.28 -0.68 1.42
C LEU A 238 11.06 -1.59 1.66
N PRO A 239 9.80 -1.12 1.54
CA PRO A 239 8.61 -1.98 1.66
C PRO A 239 8.59 -3.11 0.61
N VAL A 240 8.23 -4.34 1.03
CA VAL A 240 8.36 -5.59 0.23
C VAL A 240 7.32 -5.75 -0.88
N GLN A 241 6.24 -4.96 -0.91
CA GLN A 241 5.21 -5.08 -1.94
C GLN A 241 5.18 -3.86 -2.84
N VAL A 242 5.93 -3.96 -3.93
CA VAL A 242 6.12 -2.88 -4.90
C VAL A 242 5.07 -2.94 -6.04
N GLY A 243 4.46 -4.10 -6.30
CA GLY A 243 3.44 -4.28 -7.36
C GLY A 243 2.06 -4.63 -6.81
N GLY A 244 1.02 -3.93 -7.27
CA GLY A 244 -0.39 -4.35 -7.12
C GLY A 244 -1.27 -3.56 -6.14
N ARG A 245 -0.75 -2.54 -5.46
CA ARG A 245 -1.58 -1.66 -4.60
C ARG A 245 -2.06 -0.45 -5.39
N ALA A 246 -3.36 -0.19 -5.40
CA ALA A 246 -3.89 0.99 -6.07
C ALA A 246 -3.47 2.27 -5.34
N PHE A 247 -3.28 3.36 -6.10
CA PHE A 247 -3.16 4.69 -5.51
C PHE A 247 -4.47 5.07 -4.78
N VAL A 248 -4.34 5.79 -3.67
CA VAL A 248 -5.48 6.28 -2.89
C VAL A 248 -6.19 7.36 -3.71
N PRO A 249 -7.47 7.18 -4.10
CA PRO A 249 -8.19 8.14 -4.93
C PRO A 249 -8.24 9.55 -4.34
N GLU A 250 -8.37 9.65 -3.01
CA GLU A 250 -8.40 10.92 -2.28
C GLU A 250 -7.06 11.65 -2.33
N ALA A 251 -5.94 10.93 -2.18
CA ALA A 251 -4.60 11.50 -2.25
C ALA A 251 -4.24 11.98 -3.64
N VAL A 252 -4.64 11.17 -4.60
CA VAL A 252 -4.54 11.47 -6.01
C VAL A 252 -5.38 12.72 -6.40
N ARG A 253 -6.62 12.83 -5.88
CA ARG A 253 -7.47 14.03 -6.04
C ARG A 253 -6.83 15.26 -5.37
N ALA A 254 -6.20 15.09 -4.21
CA ALA A 254 -5.52 16.16 -3.48
C ALA A 254 -4.28 16.66 -4.23
N LEU A 255 -3.49 15.77 -4.82
CA LEU A 255 -2.36 16.15 -5.69
C LEU A 255 -2.85 16.91 -6.93
N ARG A 256 -3.94 16.43 -7.56
CA ARG A 256 -4.55 17.16 -8.68
C ARG A 256 -4.99 18.56 -8.27
N PHE A 257 -5.58 18.71 -7.10
CA PHE A 257 -5.97 20.02 -6.56
C PHE A 257 -4.77 20.96 -6.36
N LEU A 258 -3.66 20.46 -5.82
CA LEU A 258 -2.43 21.25 -5.63
C LEU A 258 -1.92 21.80 -6.97
N VAL A 259 -1.78 20.95 -7.99
CA VAL A 259 -1.28 21.36 -9.30
C VAL A 259 -2.29 22.28 -10.00
N HIS A 260 -3.59 21.95 -9.93
CA HIS A 260 -4.66 22.79 -10.50
C HIS A 260 -4.66 24.21 -9.95
N ARG A 261 -4.39 24.38 -8.65
CA ARG A 261 -4.39 25.69 -7.99
C ARG A 261 -3.12 26.50 -8.19
N THR A 262 -1.97 25.85 -8.36
CA THR A 262 -0.66 26.51 -8.35
C THR A 262 0.05 26.50 -9.68
N GLY A 263 -0.25 25.53 -10.55
CA GLY A 263 0.53 25.26 -11.76
C GLY A 263 1.92 24.71 -11.48
N CYS A 264 2.20 24.21 -10.27
CA CYS A 264 3.53 23.71 -9.91
C CYS A 264 3.91 22.46 -10.71
N GLY A 265 5.21 22.33 -11.03
CA GLY A 265 5.75 21.09 -11.56
C GLY A 265 5.92 20.04 -10.48
N VAL A 266 5.71 18.77 -10.79
CA VAL A 266 5.91 17.66 -9.85
C VAL A 266 7.25 16.98 -10.14
N VAL A 267 8.08 16.81 -9.12
CA VAL A 267 9.38 16.12 -9.18
C VAL A 267 9.35 14.88 -8.33
N LEU A 268 9.77 13.73 -8.87
CA LEU A 268 9.76 12.46 -8.16
C LEU A 268 10.88 12.44 -7.13
N SER A 269 10.51 12.41 -5.85
CA SER A 269 11.41 12.32 -4.71
C SER A 269 11.13 11.07 -3.86
N SER A 270 10.79 9.96 -4.54
CA SER A 270 10.56 8.64 -3.94
C SER A 270 11.65 7.62 -4.33
N GLU A 271 11.85 6.57 -3.53
CA GLU A 271 12.74 5.44 -3.88
C GLU A 271 12.29 4.73 -5.17
N TRP A 272 11.03 4.91 -5.57
CA TRP A 272 10.45 4.41 -6.80
C TRP A 272 11.25 4.82 -8.04
N ARG A 273 11.96 5.95 -8.01
CA ARG A 273 12.79 6.42 -9.13
C ARG A 273 13.98 5.51 -9.46
N ARG A 274 14.33 4.58 -8.56
CA ARG A 274 15.37 3.56 -8.79
C ARG A 274 14.92 2.47 -9.78
N ASN A 275 13.62 2.20 -9.87
CA ASN A 275 13.08 1.13 -10.72
C ASN A 275 12.35 1.75 -11.94
N PRO A 276 12.77 1.45 -13.19
CA PRO A 276 12.07 1.89 -14.39
C PRO A 276 10.58 1.54 -14.44
N GLU A 277 10.18 0.35 -13.98
CA GLU A 277 8.78 -0.10 -14.01
C GLU A 277 7.90 0.75 -13.09
N LEU A 278 8.42 1.08 -11.91
CA LEU A 278 7.72 1.94 -10.95
C LEU A 278 7.60 3.38 -11.43
N ARG A 279 8.62 3.87 -12.14
CA ARG A 279 8.54 5.20 -12.77
C ARG A 279 7.43 5.26 -13.82
N GLU A 280 7.30 4.22 -14.64
CA GLU A 280 6.21 4.13 -15.61
C GLU A 280 4.84 4.02 -14.95
N GLU A 281 4.74 3.34 -13.80
CA GLU A 281 3.51 3.29 -13.03
C GLU A 281 3.10 4.67 -12.51
N VAL A 282 4.04 5.44 -11.93
CA VAL A 282 3.79 6.81 -11.48
C VAL A 282 3.45 7.71 -12.67
N ALA A 283 4.20 7.63 -13.77
CA ALA A 283 3.91 8.42 -14.98
C ALA A 283 2.51 8.12 -15.54
N THR A 284 2.11 6.86 -15.53
CA THR A 284 0.77 6.44 -15.95
C THR A 284 -0.32 6.98 -15.03
N ALA A 285 -0.08 6.98 -13.71
CA ALA A 285 -0.99 7.59 -12.75
C ALA A 285 -1.12 9.11 -12.96
N ILE A 286 0.00 9.83 -13.13
CA ILE A 286 0.00 11.27 -13.41
C ILE A 286 -0.77 11.58 -14.71
N ARG A 287 -0.55 10.81 -15.79
CA ARG A 287 -1.31 10.95 -17.05
C ARG A 287 -2.80 10.68 -16.87
N ALA A 288 -3.17 9.63 -16.14
CA ALA A 288 -4.57 9.30 -15.87
C ALA A 288 -5.31 10.42 -15.10
N LEU A 289 -4.57 11.31 -14.44
CA LEU A 289 -5.12 12.45 -13.70
C LEU A 289 -5.28 13.72 -14.51
N GLY A 290 -4.85 13.71 -15.78
CA GLY A 290 -4.77 14.92 -16.60
C GLY A 290 -3.75 15.92 -16.06
N LEU A 291 -2.76 15.45 -15.29
CA LEU A 291 -1.66 16.29 -14.83
C LEU A 291 -0.56 16.37 -15.91
N PRO A 292 0.19 17.48 -15.96
CA PRO A 292 1.39 17.57 -16.77
C PRO A 292 2.37 16.44 -16.45
N PRO A 293 3.20 16.03 -17.43
CA PRO A 293 4.27 15.07 -17.16
C PRO A 293 5.17 15.58 -16.04
N MET A 294 5.74 14.65 -15.27
CA MET A 294 6.65 15.00 -14.19
C MET A 294 7.82 15.85 -14.73
N ARG A 295 8.16 16.91 -14.02
CA ARG A 295 9.25 17.83 -14.38
C ARG A 295 10.61 17.16 -14.29
N GLY A 296 10.74 16.15 -13.44
CA GLY A 296 11.95 15.35 -13.31
C GLY A 296 11.89 14.44 -12.10
N GLN A 297 13.07 14.00 -11.67
CA GLN A 297 13.27 13.18 -10.48
C GLN A 297 14.55 13.66 -9.78
N THR A 298 14.61 13.55 -8.45
CA THR A 298 15.81 13.91 -7.70
C THR A 298 16.93 12.88 -7.93
N ALA A 299 18.18 13.31 -7.75
CA ALA A 299 19.33 12.42 -7.82
C ALA A 299 19.25 11.28 -6.77
N LEU A 300 20.04 10.23 -6.97
CA LEU A 300 20.20 9.15 -6.01
C LEU A 300 21.55 9.32 -5.32
N LEU A 301 21.53 9.86 -4.09
CA LEU A 301 22.75 10.07 -3.32
C LEU A 301 23.01 8.91 -2.37
N GLN A 302 24.27 8.64 -2.06
CA GLN A 302 24.62 7.69 -1.01
C GLN A 302 24.42 8.32 0.37
N ALA A 303 23.99 7.49 1.33
CA ALA A 303 23.92 7.88 2.74
C ALA A 303 25.33 8.23 3.26
N ARG A 304 25.44 9.24 4.12
CA ARG A 304 26.74 9.62 4.71
C ARG A 304 27.22 8.55 5.67
N GLU A 305 28.50 8.19 5.54
CA GLU A 305 29.14 7.20 6.40
C GLU A 305 29.12 7.61 7.88
N GLU A 306 29.21 8.91 8.17
CA GLU A 306 29.18 9.45 9.55
C GLU A 306 27.85 9.21 10.28
N LEU A 307 26.78 8.90 9.53
CA LEU A 307 25.48 8.55 10.07
C LEU A 307 25.27 7.02 10.15
N LEU A 308 26.30 6.18 9.88
CA LEU A 308 26.26 4.71 9.82
C LEU A 308 25.78 4.02 11.12
N VAL A 309 25.25 2.80 10.97
CA VAL A 309 24.39 2.12 11.97
C VAL A 309 25.28 1.61 13.10
N GLY A 310 24.85 1.75 14.35
CA GLY A 310 25.39 0.93 15.43
C GLY A 310 26.74 1.37 15.98
N SER A 311 27.04 2.68 15.97
CA SER A 311 28.04 3.19 16.92
C SER A 311 27.56 2.91 18.35
N PRO A 312 28.44 2.50 19.29
CA PRO A 312 28.10 2.35 20.71
C PRO A 312 27.46 3.60 21.34
N ALA A 313 27.55 4.76 20.66
CA ALA A 313 27.01 6.04 21.11
C ALA A 313 25.52 6.27 20.77
N ASN A 314 24.91 5.54 19.82
CA ASN A 314 23.50 5.73 19.48
C ASN A 314 22.77 4.39 19.22
N PRO A 315 22.08 3.83 20.24
CA PRO A 315 21.49 2.50 20.18
C PRO A 315 20.14 2.43 19.44
N ASP A 316 19.51 3.56 19.10
CA ASP A 316 18.21 3.55 18.42
C ASP A 316 18.36 3.30 16.91
N ARG A 317 18.18 2.04 16.50
CA ARG A 317 18.31 1.61 15.11
C ARG A 317 17.25 2.22 14.20
N GLU A 318 16.02 2.42 14.68
CA GLU A 318 14.91 2.91 13.84
C GLU A 318 14.98 4.43 13.68
N GLY A 319 15.16 5.17 14.78
CA GLY A 319 15.35 6.62 14.73
C GLY A 319 16.56 7.01 13.86
N THR A 320 17.64 6.21 13.92
CA THR A 320 18.83 6.41 13.08
C THR A 320 18.55 6.16 11.59
N LEU A 321 17.66 5.23 11.24
CA LEU A 321 17.31 4.95 9.83
C LEU A 321 16.44 6.06 9.23
N ARG A 322 15.41 6.51 9.96
CA ARG A 322 14.58 7.64 9.53
C ARG A 322 15.40 8.90 9.31
N LEU A 323 16.34 9.18 10.22
CA LEU A 323 17.26 10.30 10.08
C LEU A 323 18.11 10.23 8.82
N ARG A 324 18.61 9.04 8.45
CA ARG A 324 19.38 8.89 7.20
C ARG A 324 18.58 9.17 5.97
N TRP A 325 17.37 8.64 5.91
CA TRP A 325 16.50 8.87 4.77
C TRP A 325 16.14 10.34 4.65
N ALA A 326 15.83 10.99 5.78
CA ALA A 326 15.54 12.40 5.81
C ALA A 326 16.75 13.22 5.33
N GLU A 327 17.95 12.95 5.88
CA GLU A 327 19.18 13.67 5.52
C GLU A 327 19.54 13.51 4.05
N ARG A 328 19.48 12.27 3.54
CA ARG A 328 19.72 12.00 2.13
C ARG A 328 18.72 12.74 1.26
N ARG A 329 17.43 12.59 1.53
CA ARG A 329 16.37 13.21 0.70
C ARG A 329 16.47 14.73 0.71
N SER A 330 16.84 15.31 1.85
CA SER A 330 17.12 16.74 1.98
C SER A 330 18.26 17.20 1.06
N ARG A 331 19.34 16.41 0.96
CA ARG A 331 20.47 16.68 0.05
C ARG A 331 20.08 16.51 -1.42
N GLU A 332 19.32 15.48 -1.75
CA GLU A 332 18.84 15.22 -3.11
C GLU A 332 17.93 16.33 -3.62
N ILE A 333 16.98 16.78 -2.80
CA ILE A 333 16.11 17.92 -3.08
C ILE A 333 16.96 19.20 -3.23
N THR A 334 17.90 19.43 -2.32
CA THR A 334 18.76 20.61 -2.39
C THR A 334 19.61 20.64 -3.66
N LEU A 335 20.18 19.49 -4.06
CA LEU A 335 20.96 19.38 -5.28
C LEU A 335 20.10 19.68 -6.51
N TRP A 336 18.90 19.09 -6.59
CA TRP A 336 17.97 19.35 -7.68
C TRP A 336 17.59 20.83 -7.77
N LEU A 337 17.32 21.49 -6.64
CA LEU A 337 17.00 22.94 -6.62
C LEU A 337 18.16 23.81 -7.08
N ARG A 338 19.41 23.41 -6.81
CA ARG A 338 20.59 24.13 -7.29
C ARG A 338 20.76 24.04 -8.81
N GLU A 339 20.34 22.91 -9.40
CA GLU A 339 20.34 22.70 -10.84
C GLU A 339 19.17 23.45 -11.54
N HIS A 340 18.17 23.91 -10.78
CA HIS A 340 16.97 24.59 -11.27
C HIS A 340 16.79 25.97 -10.60
N PRO A 341 17.67 26.95 -10.88
CA PRO A 341 17.67 28.26 -10.23
C PRO A 341 16.41 29.11 -10.53
N GLU A 342 15.62 28.75 -11.53
CA GLU A 342 14.33 29.37 -11.82
C GLU A 342 13.26 29.10 -10.75
N VAL A 343 13.43 28.06 -9.92
CA VAL A 343 12.50 27.67 -8.86
C VAL A 343 12.65 28.60 -7.66
N GLN A 344 11.56 29.28 -7.30
CA GLN A 344 11.52 30.26 -6.20
C GLN A 344 10.84 29.70 -4.96
N HIS A 345 9.78 28.92 -5.15
CA HIS A 345 9.05 28.27 -4.05
C HIS A 345 8.89 26.79 -4.34
N TRP A 346 9.01 26.00 -3.28
CA TRP A 346 8.91 24.56 -3.37
C TRP A 346 8.27 23.98 -2.11
N VAL A 347 7.73 22.78 -2.26
CA VAL A 347 7.17 22.00 -1.16
C VAL A 347 7.60 20.55 -1.28
N ALA A 348 7.91 19.89 -0.16
CA ALA A 348 8.13 18.46 -0.09
C ALA A 348 6.89 17.77 0.49
N LEU A 349 6.32 16.82 -0.25
CA LEU A 349 5.21 15.97 0.16
C LEU A 349 5.78 14.60 0.50
N ASP A 350 5.85 14.27 1.78
CA ASP A 350 6.56 13.10 2.27
C ASP A 350 5.88 12.58 3.55
N ASP A 351 5.85 11.28 3.80
CA ASP A 351 5.39 10.72 5.07
C ASP A 351 6.50 10.74 6.14
N LEU A 352 7.76 10.75 5.69
CA LEU A 352 8.91 10.96 6.54
C LEU A 352 8.99 12.41 7.02
N ASP A 353 9.23 12.60 8.32
CA ASP A 353 9.56 13.91 8.85
C ASP A 353 10.97 14.33 8.39
N LEU A 354 11.05 15.07 7.28
CA LEU A 354 12.33 15.57 6.76
C LEU A 354 12.97 16.64 7.66
N SER A 355 12.20 17.26 8.57
CA SER A 355 12.71 18.34 9.44
C SER A 355 13.72 17.82 10.47
N ILE A 356 13.74 16.52 10.74
CA ILE A 356 14.75 15.90 11.62
C ILE A 356 16.17 16.07 11.08
N ALA A 357 16.32 16.29 9.76
CA ALA A 357 17.60 16.58 9.13
C ALA A 357 18.03 18.06 9.24
N ASP A 358 17.18 18.94 9.78
CA ASP A 358 17.45 20.39 9.88
C ASP A 358 18.31 20.77 11.09
N ASP A 359 18.59 19.83 12.00
CA ASP A 359 19.47 20.04 13.15
C ASP A 359 20.84 20.50 12.66
N SER A 360 21.36 21.58 13.25
CA SER A 360 22.64 22.18 12.83
C SER A 360 23.85 21.24 12.99
N LYS A 361 23.74 20.20 13.82
CA LYS A 361 24.77 19.17 13.99
C LYS A 361 24.73 18.09 12.91
N ILE A 362 23.59 17.93 12.24
CA ILE A 362 23.33 16.84 11.27
C ILE A 362 23.33 17.38 9.85
N ARG A 363 22.61 18.49 9.64
CA ARG A 363 22.43 19.16 8.36
C ARG A 363 23.79 19.50 7.74
N ALA A 364 24.07 18.99 6.55
CA ALA A 364 25.23 19.44 5.80
C ALA A 364 25.09 20.95 5.50
N ILE A 365 26.20 21.69 5.59
CA ILE A 365 26.23 23.17 5.47
C ILE A 365 25.49 23.67 4.23
N GLU A 366 25.62 22.91 3.16
CA GLU A 366 25.08 23.21 1.85
C GLU A 366 23.61 22.84 1.66
N THR A 367 23.02 22.09 2.59
CA THR A 367 21.66 21.54 2.52
C THR A 367 20.64 22.55 3.04
N LEU A 368 19.58 22.76 2.25
CA LEU A 368 18.45 23.62 2.62
C LEU A 368 17.71 23.02 3.81
N ARG A 369 16.98 23.87 4.56
CA ARG A 369 16.09 23.39 5.62
C ARG A 369 14.81 22.85 4.99
N MET A 370 14.42 21.63 5.34
CA MET A 370 13.21 21.00 4.82
C MET A 370 11.95 21.42 5.59
N GLY A 371 12.04 21.59 6.90
CA GLY A 371 10.89 21.86 7.78
C GLY A 371 9.98 23.01 7.31
N PRO A 372 10.51 24.18 6.93
CA PRO A 372 9.68 25.30 6.46
C PRO A 372 8.89 25.03 5.17
N CYS A 373 9.32 24.05 4.37
CA CYS A 373 8.75 23.69 3.07
C CYS A 373 8.17 22.26 3.08
N LEU A 374 8.03 21.62 4.24
CA LEU A 374 7.56 20.25 4.36
C LEU A 374 6.05 20.20 4.63
N VAL A 375 5.37 19.31 3.90
CA VAL A 375 4.02 18.84 4.23
C VAL A 375 4.11 17.36 4.55
N GLN A 376 4.27 17.07 5.84
CA GLN A 376 4.33 15.69 6.32
C GLN A 376 2.96 15.01 6.22
N CYS A 377 2.92 13.84 5.59
CA CYS A 377 1.75 12.99 5.44
C CYS A 377 1.73 11.91 6.54
N ASP A 378 0.53 11.46 6.89
CA ASP A 378 0.38 10.27 7.72
C ASP A 378 0.39 9.05 6.79
N PRO A 379 1.30 8.07 6.96
CA PRO A 379 1.44 6.94 6.06
C PRO A 379 0.20 6.03 5.97
N GLU A 380 -0.67 6.03 6.98
CA GLU A 380 -1.92 5.26 6.98
C GLU A 380 -3.06 6.01 6.28
N VAL A 381 -2.99 7.35 6.26
CA VAL A 381 -4.04 8.19 5.67
C VAL A 381 -3.71 8.57 4.23
N GLY A 382 -2.45 8.92 3.96
CA GLY A 382 -1.96 9.51 2.72
C GLY A 382 -2.10 11.02 2.65
N PHE A 383 -1.89 11.56 1.46
CA PHE A 383 -2.07 12.98 1.16
C PHE A 383 -3.56 13.34 1.17
N THR A 384 -3.95 14.38 1.90
CA THR A 384 -5.35 14.78 2.01
C THR A 384 -5.59 16.15 1.41
N LEU A 385 -6.85 16.49 1.12
CA LEU A 385 -7.18 17.83 0.61
C LEU A 385 -6.77 18.94 1.58
N SER A 386 -6.81 18.70 2.89
CA SER A 386 -6.31 19.64 3.90
C SER A 386 -4.80 19.87 3.78
N ARG A 387 -4.03 18.80 3.55
CA ARG A 387 -2.58 18.86 3.32
C ARG A 387 -2.26 19.56 1.99
N ALA A 388 -3.07 19.31 0.96
CA ALA A 388 -2.93 20.00 -0.32
C ALA A 388 -3.17 21.51 -0.19
N ARG A 389 -4.15 21.96 0.60
CA ARG A 389 -4.33 23.39 0.89
C ARG A 389 -3.11 24.00 1.58
N ALA A 390 -2.56 23.32 2.59
CA ALA A 390 -1.32 23.77 3.23
C ALA A 390 -0.13 23.84 2.24
N ALA A 391 -0.02 22.89 1.31
CA ALA A 391 0.98 22.92 0.25
C ALA A 391 0.78 24.10 -0.71
N VAL A 392 -0.47 24.42 -1.08
CA VAL A 392 -0.81 25.61 -1.88
C VAL A 392 -0.35 26.88 -1.16
N ASP A 393 -0.66 26.99 0.14
CA ASP A 393 -0.26 28.14 0.95
C ASP A 393 1.26 28.29 1.06
N LEU A 394 2.02 27.19 1.04
CA LEU A 394 3.49 27.25 1.02
C LEU A 394 4.05 27.71 -0.33
N LEU A 395 3.42 27.31 -1.44
CA LEU A 395 3.90 27.65 -2.78
C LEU A 395 3.53 29.07 -3.23
N LEU A 396 2.43 29.62 -2.73
CA LEU A 396 1.91 30.94 -3.12
C LEU A 396 2.25 32.06 -2.13
N ARG A 397 3.14 31.79 -1.17
CA ARG A 397 3.59 32.74 -0.14
C ARG A 397 4.42 33.89 -0.68
#